data_AF-A0A353JYW7-F1
#
_entry.id   AF-A0A353JYW7-F1
#
_cell.length_a   1.000
_cell.length_b   1.000
_cell.length_c   1.000
_cell.angle_alpha   90.00
_cell.angle_beta   90.00
_cell.angle_gamma   90.00
#
_symmetry.space_group_name_H-M   'P 1'
#
loop_
_entity.id
_entity.type
_entity.pdbx_description
1 polymer ?
#
loop_
_entity_poly.entity_id
_entity_poly.type
_entity_poly.pdbx_seq_one_letter_code
_entity_poly.pdbx_strand_id
1 'polypeptide(L)'
;IQWDVDSIDWKDPGKEYIYNKMINNTGNGSILLFHNYAKDTPEVLDSIIKELKRKGFEFVKISDLIYKDNYYIDNIGRQKKILNN
;
A
#
# COMPACT_ATOMS: atom_id res chain seq x y z
N ILE A 1 8.62 1.94 9.14
CA ILE A 1 7.98 1.38 7.92
C ILE A 1 7.25 2.53 7.25
N GLN A 2 7.52 2.77 5.98
CA GLN A 2 6.81 3.78 5.17
C GLN A 2 5.81 3.07 4.24
N TRP A 3 5.12 3.87 3.43
CA TRP A 3 4.21 3.44 2.37
C TRP A 3 4.65 4.08 1.05
N ASP A 4 4.25 3.48 -0.07
CA ASP A 4 4.44 4.04 -1.41
C ASP A 4 3.11 4.49 -2.05
N VAL A 5 1.97 3.97 -1.57
CA VAL A 5 0.64 4.36 -2.06
C VAL A 5 -0.18 4.95 -0.90
N ASP A 6 -0.32 6.28 -0.92
CA ASP A 6 -1.16 7.01 0.04
C ASP A 6 -2.57 7.19 -0.53
N SER A 7 -3.60 6.72 0.17
CA SER A 7 -5.00 6.95 -0.23
C SER A 7 -5.41 8.43 -0.20
N ILE A 8 -4.68 9.25 0.58
CA ILE A 8 -4.99 10.64 0.93
C ILE A 8 -6.42 10.82 1.45
N ASP A 9 -6.99 9.77 2.03
CA ASP A 9 -8.34 9.70 2.56
C ASP A 9 -8.62 10.76 3.66
N TRP A 10 -7.59 11.15 4.41
CA TRP A 10 -7.65 12.23 5.41
C TRP A 10 -7.98 13.62 4.85
N LYS A 11 -7.90 13.82 3.52
CA LYS A 11 -8.29 15.08 2.85
C LYS A 11 -9.74 15.09 2.36
N ASP A 12 -10.50 14.02 2.60
CA ASP A 12 -11.86 13.84 2.08
C ASP A 12 -11.98 14.07 0.55
N PRO A 13 -11.12 13.46 -0.28
CA PRO A 13 -11.10 13.71 -1.73
C PRO A 13 -12.26 13.06 -2.50
N GLY A 14 -13.10 12.27 -1.82
CA GLY A 14 -14.17 11.49 -2.43
C GLY A 14 -13.78 10.04 -2.73
N LYS A 15 -14.77 9.14 -2.63
CA LYS A 15 -14.63 7.68 -2.85
C LYS A 15 -13.99 7.31 -4.19
N GLU A 16 -14.44 7.93 -5.29
CA GLU A 16 -13.94 7.62 -6.63
C GLU A 16 -12.46 7.97 -6.77
N TYR A 17 -12.04 9.09 -6.18
CA TYR A 17 -10.64 9.50 -6.17
C TYR A 17 -9.79 8.48 -5.40
N ILE A 18 -10.22 8.10 -4.19
CA ILE A 18 -9.52 7.08 -3.37
C ILE A 18 -9.41 5.78 -4.18
N TYR A 19 -10.51 5.28 -4.72
CA TYR A 19 -10.53 4.06 -5.54
C TYR A 19 -9.53 4.12 -6.68
N ASN A 20 -9.63 5.12 -7.56
CA ASN A 20 -8.78 5.25 -8.73
C ASN A 20 -7.30 5.38 -8.35
N LYS A 21 -6.99 6.15 -7.29
CA LYS A 21 -5.61 6.29 -6.80
C LYS A 21 -5.04 4.96 -6.34
N MET A 22 -5.79 4.19 -5.57
CA MET A 22 -5.32 2.90 -5.07
C MET A 22 -5.14 1.89 -6.21
N ILE A 23 -6.11 1.79 -7.12
CA ILE A 23 -6.10 0.79 -8.20
C ILE A 23 -5.03 1.08 -9.26
N ASN A 24 -4.71 2.35 -9.51
CA ASN A 24 -3.76 2.75 -10.54
C ASN A 24 -2.29 2.79 -10.05
N ASN A 25 -2.07 2.96 -8.74
CA ASN A 25 -0.71 3.12 -8.20
C ASN A 25 -0.20 1.90 -7.42
N THR A 26 -1.05 0.90 -7.15
CA THR A 26 -0.61 -0.34 -6.47
C THR A 26 0.24 -1.20 -7.40
N GLY A 27 1.44 -1.57 -6.92
CA GLY A 27 2.33 -2.53 -7.56
C GLY A 27 2.78 -3.65 -6.61
N ASN A 28 3.63 -4.54 -7.12
CA ASN A 28 4.16 -5.65 -6.32
C ASN A 28 5.00 -5.12 -5.14
N GLY A 29 4.66 -5.54 -3.94
CA GLY A 29 5.33 -5.09 -2.72
C GLY A 29 4.89 -3.72 -2.21
N SER A 30 3.86 -3.10 -2.80
CA SER A 30 3.33 -1.83 -2.30
C SER A 30 2.75 -1.98 -0.89
N ILE A 31 2.96 -0.95 -0.07
CA ILE A 31 2.33 -0.76 1.23
C ILE A 31 1.33 0.38 1.06
N LEU A 32 0.07 0.09 1.31
CA LEU A 32 -1.06 1.00 1.10
C LEU A 32 -1.44 1.67 2.43
N LEU A 33 -1.46 3.01 2.47
CA LEU A 33 -1.85 3.77 3.65
C LEU A 33 -3.34 4.17 3.61
N PHE A 34 -4.05 3.87 4.70
CA PHE A 34 -5.39 4.35 5.01
C PHE A 34 -5.47 4.76 6.48
N HIS A 35 -6.40 5.65 6.81
CA HIS A 35 -6.70 6.07 8.17
C HIS A 35 -8.04 5.48 8.63
N ASN A 36 -8.08 4.93 9.84
CA ASN A 36 -9.27 4.27 10.40
C ASN A 36 -10.43 5.21 10.76
N TYR A 37 -10.23 6.53 10.65
CA TYR A 37 -11.24 7.57 10.90
C TYR A 37 -11.63 8.35 9.63
N ALA A 38 -11.08 7.98 8.46
CA ALA A 38 -11.41 8.68 7.23
C ALA A 38 -12.86 8.40 6.79
N LYS A 39 -13.57 9.46 6.41
CA LYS A 39 -15.01 9.46 6.14
C LYS A 39 -15.43 8.44 5.07
N ASP A 40 -14.74 8.46 3.93
CA ASP A 40 -15.11 7.69 2.75
C ASP A 40 -14.46 6.29 2.69
N THR A 41 -13.45 6.02 3.53
CA THR A 41 -12.69 4.76 3.54
C THR A 41 -13.57 3.53 3.75
N PRO A 42 -14.49 3.49 4.75
CA PRO A 42 -15.36 2.33 4.96
C PRO A 42 -16.22 1.95 3.73
N GLU A 43 -16.59 2.92 2.90
CA GLU A 43 -17.50 2.71 1.78
C GLU A 43 -16.76 2.28 0.50
N VAL A 44 -15.46 2.55 0.39
CA VAL A 44 -14.66 2.24 -0.82
C VAL A 44 -13.72 1.04 -0.62
N LEU A 45 -13.34 0.73 0.63
CA LEU A 45 -12.30 -0.25 0.94
C LEU A 45 -12.62 -1.66 0.41
N ASP A 46 -13.87 -2.11 0.52
CA ASP A 46 -14.28 -3.43 0.03
C ASP A 46 -14.06 -3.58 -1.50
N SER A 47 -14.44 -2.56 -2.26
CA SER A 47 -14.23 -2.53 -3.72
C SER A 47 -12.74 -2.55 -4.08
N ILE A 48 -11.90 -1.81 -3.34
CA ILE A 48 -10.45 -1.79 -3.54
C ILE A 48 -9.85 -3.19 -3.29
N ILE A 49 -10.22 -3.83 -2.17
CA ILE A 49 -9.75 -5.17 -1.83
C ILE A 49 -10.14 -6.18 -2.91
N LYS A 50 -11.39 -6.15 -3.38
CA LYS A 50 -11.89 -7.04 -4.42
C LYS A 50 -11.14 -6.86 -5.74
N GLU A 51 -10.94 -5.62 -6.17
CA GLU A 51 -10.26 -5.31 -7.43
C GLU A 51 -8.77 -5.71 -7.37
N LEU A 52 -8.08 -5.43 -6.27
CA LEU A 52 -6.67 -5.84 -6.12
C LEU A 52 -6.52 -7.37 -6.09
N LYS A 53 -7.42 -8.08 -5.40
CA LYS A 53 -7.47 -9.56 -5.48
C LYS A 53 -7.71 -10.04 -6.90
N ARG A 54 -8.65 -9.41 -7.63
CA ARG A 54 -8.94 -9.73 -9.04
C ARG A 54 -7.73 -9.51 -9.96
N LYS A 55 -6.90 -8.51 -9.65
CA LYS A 55 -5.62 -8.24 -10.33
C LYS A 55 -4.48 -9.21 -9.96
N GLY A 56 -4.73 -10.16 -9.04
CA GLY A 56 -3.76 -11.19 -8.64
C GLY A 56 -2.89 -10.82 -7.43
N PHE A 57 -3.22 -9.74 -6.71
CA PHE A 57 -2.50 -9.38 -5.48
C PHE A 57 -2.95 -10.25 -4.30
N GLU A 58 -2.00 -10.55 -3.42
CA GLU A 58 -2.24 -11.14 -2.11
C GLU A 58 -2.05 -10.08 -1.02
N PHE A 59 -2.98 -10.04 -0.06
CA PHE A 59 -2.88 -9.17 1.11
C PHE A 59 -2.17 -9.91 2.24
N VAL A 60 -0.98 -9.45 2.59
CA VAL A 60 -0.14 -10.04 3.62
C VAL A 60 0.10 -9.06 4.77
N LYS A 61 0.61 -9.55 5.90
CA LYS A 61 1.06 -8.67 6.98
C LYS A 61 2.39 -8.02 6.59
N ILE A 62 2.67 -6.85 7.16
CA ILE A 62 3.96 -6.17 6.98
C ILE A 62 5.13 -7.08 7.35
N SER A 63 5.00 -7.92 8.39
CA SER A 63 6.02 -8.88 8.82
C SER A 63 6.41 -9.91 7.77
N ASP A 64 5.54 -10.16 6.81
CA ASP A 64 5.70 -11.16 5.75
C ASP A 64 6.22 -10.51 4.46
N LEU A 65 6.11 -9.18 4.35
CA LEU A 65 6.54 -8.39 3.19
C LEU A 65 7.97 -7.86 3.31
N ILE A 66 8.39 -7.47 4.52
CA ILE A 66 9.66 -6.76 4.73
C ILE A 66 10.84 -7.70 4.96
N TYR A 67 12.04 -7.27 4.59
CA TYR A 67 13.27 -7.90 5.02
C TYR A 67 13.50 -7.63 6.52
N LYS A 68 13.93 -8.67 7.24
CA LYS A 68 14.27 -8.59 8.67
C LYS A 68 15.77 -8.42 8.89
N ASP A 69 16.58 -8.99 8.01
CA ASP A 69 18.03 -9.00 8.07
C ASP A 69 18.64 -8.73 6.69
N ASN A 70 19.91 -8.35 6.66
CA ASN A 70 20.72 -8.19 5.45
C ASN A 70 20.09 -7.26 4.39
N TYR A 71 19.60 -6.11 4.83
CA TYR A 71 19.10 -5.04 3.96
C TYR A 71 19.67 -3.68 4.39
N TYR A 72 19.67 -2.73 3.46
CA TYR A 72 19.82 -1.31 3.77
C TYR A 72 18.56 -0.55 3.32
N ILE A 73 18.38 0.66 3.83
CA ILE A 73 17.29 1.56 3.41
C ILE A 73 17.90 2.60 2.48
N ASP A 74 17.35 2.75 1.27
CA ASP A 74 17.77 3.78 0.33
C ASP A 74 17.27 5.18 0.74
N ASN A 75 17.66 6.20 -0.02
CA ASN A 75 17.31 7.60 0.27
C ASN A 75 15.81 7.91 0.16
N ILE A 76 15.01 7.02 -0.42
CA ILE A 76 13.54 7.15 -0.50
C ILE A 76 12.83 6.25 0.50
N GLY A 77 13.55 5.62 1.43
CA GLY A 77 12.97 4.82 2.51
C GLY A 77 12.63 3.37 2.12
N ARG A 78 13.04 2.88 0.94
CA ARG A 78 12.80 1.50 0.49
C ARG A 78 13.89 0.57 0.96
N GLN A 79 13.50 -0.63 1.39
CA GLN A 79 14.47 -1.68 1.72
C GLN A 79 15.08 -2.27 0.44
N LYS A 80 16.41 -2.42 0.45
CA LYS A 80 17.19 -3.07 -0.59
C LYS A 80 17.98 -4.20 0.05
N LYS A 81 17.79 -5.42 -0.45
CA LYS A 81 18.56 -6.59 0.00
C LYS A 81 20.04 -6.38 -0.34
N ILE A 82 20.91 -6.64 0.62
CA ILE A 82 22.35 -6.66 0.39
C ILE A 82 22.66 -8.01 -0.26
N LEU A 83 23.19 -7.98 -1.48
CA LEU A 83 23.63 -9.18 -2.18
C LEU A 83 25.10 -9.41 -1.80
N ASN A 84 25.39 -10.51 -1.13
CA ASN A 84 26.76 -10.95 -0.91
C ASN A 84 27.22 -11.65 -2.20
N ASN A 85 28.26 -11.13 -2.83
CA ASN A 85 28.96 -11.79 -3.94
C ASN A 85 29.86 -12.91 -3.42
#